data_AF-A0A5S9MH35-F1
#
_entry.id   AF-A0A5S9MH35-F1
#
_cell.length_a   1.000
_cell.length_b   1.000
_cell.length_c   1.000
_cell.angle_alpha   90.00
_cell.angle_beta   90.00
_cell.angle_gamma   90.00
#
_symmetry.space_group_name_H-M   'P 1'
#
loop_
_entity.id
_entity.type
_entity.pdbx_description
1 polymer ?
#
loop_
_entity_poly.entity_id
_entity_poly.type
_entity_poly.pdbx_seq_one_letter_code
_entity_poly.pdbx_strand_id
1 'polypeptide(L)'
;MMGMKSPLQKKDFHQFTHAYCCSIHKSQGSEFPIVVLPVVRSYYRMLRRNLLYTAITRSKKFLILCGEESALEWGVKNNEDSLRQTSLTMRLVQTEQIMDAELEALQKSFRLAYMTQILAWRESLHLILCMSRRLPYGSLLV
;
A
#
# COMPACT_ATOMS: atom_id res chain seq x y z
N MET A 1 20.49 26.54 -10.90
CA MET A 1 19.09 26.35 -11.33
C MET A 1 18.92 27.07 -12.66
N MET A 2 18.96 26.35 -13.78
CA MET A 2 18.63 26.94 -15.10
C MET A 2 17.12 27.15 -15.13
N GLY A 3 16.66 28.39 -14.95
CA GLY A 3 15.26 28.72 -15.20
C GLY A 3 14.99 28.65 -16.69
N MET A 4 14.02 27.83 -17.11
CA MET A 4 13.47 27.90 -18.47
C MET A 4 12.86 29.29 -18.66
N LYS A 5 13.52 30.12 -19.47
CA LYS A 5 12.99 31.40 -19.92
C LYS A 5 12.21 31.15 -21.20
N SER A 6 10.90 31.03 -21.09
CA SER A 6 10.01 31.01 -22.26
C SER A 6 9.41 32.40 -22.47
N PRO A 7 9.45 32.98 -23.68
CA PRO A 7 8.78 34.23 -23.96
C PRO A 7 7.26 34.04 -23.88
N LEU A 8 6.62 34.75 -22.95
CA LEU A 8 5.16 34.75 -22.78
C LEU A 8 4.50 35.78 -23.69
N GLN A 9 3.45 35.40 -24.43
CA GLN A 9 2.66 36.34 -25.22
C GLN A 9 1.45 36.83 -24.41
N LYS A 10 0.93 38.02 -24.73
CA LYS A 10 -0.25 38.61 -24.04
C LYS A 10 -1.46 37.67 -24.01
N LYS A 11 -1.65 36.85 -25.06
CA LYS A 11 -2.73 35.86 -25.15
C LYS A 11 -2.64 34.74 -24.10
N ASP A 12 -1.44 34.46 -23.59
CA ASP A 12 -1.20 33.38 -22.63
C ASP A 12 -1.56 33.79 -21.19
N PHE A 13 -1.79 35.10 -20.95
CA PHE A 13 -2.00 35.63 -19.60
C PHE A 13 -3.29 35.12 -18.94
N HIS A 14 -4.28 34.72 -19.73
CA HIS A 14 -5.51 34.10 -19.20
C HIS A 14 -5.27 32.78 -18.46
N GLN A 15 -4.11 32.15 -18.65
CA GLN A 15 -3.75 30.90 -17.97
C GLN A 15 -3.12 31.14 -16.59
N PHE A 16 -2.85 32.40 -16.23
CA PHE A 16 -2.18 32.76 -14.98
C PHE A 16 -3.15 33.44 -14.02
N THR A 17 -2.99 33.17 -12.74
CA THR A 17 -3.69 33.86 -11.66
C THR A 17 -2.66 34.49 -10.73
N HIS A 18 -3.06 35.53 -9.99
CA HIS A 18 -2.21 36.06 -8.93
C HIS A 18 -1.85 34.96 -7.92
N ALA A 19 -0.61 35.02 -7.43
CA ALA A 19 -0.02 34.01 -6.55
C ALA A 19 0.40 34.58 -5.17
N TYR A 20 -0.17 35.72 -4.76
CA TYR A 20 0.09 36.31 -3.44
C TYR A 20 -0.38 35.41 -2.29
N CYS A 21 -1.46 34.67 -2.52
CA CYS A 21 -1.99 33.65 -1.63
C CYS A 21 -2.33 32.41 -2.46
N CYS A 22 -2.03 31.23 -1.92
CA CYS A 22 -2.41 29.96 -2.52
C CYS A 22 -3.20 29.13 -1.52
N SER A 23 -4.08 28.27 -2.05
CA SER A 23 -4.79 27.31 -1.20
C SER A 23 -3.83 26.21 -0.73
N ILE A 24 -4.15 25.60 0.40
CA ILE A 24 -3.38 24.49 0.97
C ILE A 24 -3.24 23.35 -0.05
N HIS A 25 -4.30 23.06 -0.81
CA HIS A 25 -4.26 22.07 -1.90
C HIS A 25 -3.26 22.42 -3.01
N LYS A 26 -3.21 23.68 -3.46
CA LYS A 26 -2.24 24.12 -4.48
C LYS A 26 -0.79 24.10 -3.97
N SER A 27 -0.59 24.17 -2.65
CA SER A 27 0.72 24.08 -2.03
C SER A 27 1.22 22.65 -1.76
N GLN A 28 0.46 21.63 -2.17
CA GLN A 28 0.87 20.23 -1.96
C GLN A 28 2.21 19.92 -2.65
N GLY A 29 3.12 19.28 -1.92
CA GLY A 29 4.48 18.98 -2.40
C GLY A 29 5.45 20.16 -2.39
N SER A 30 4.98 21.36 -2.03
CA SER A 30 5.82 22.55 -1.86
C SER A 30 6.06 22.84 -0.38
N GLU A 31 7.18 23.49 -0.08
CA GLU A 31 7.52 23.92 1.27
C GLU A 31 8.11 25.33 1.26
N PHE A 32 7.76 26.13 2.25
CA PHE A 32 8.11 27.54 2.34
C PHE A 32 8.84 27.83 3.65
N PRO A 33 9.82 28.75 3.67
CA PRO A 33 10.55 29.10 4.89
C PRO A 33 9.60 29.65 5.97
N ILE A 34 8.63 30.47 5.57
CA ILE A 34 7.64 31.08 6.44
C ILE A 34 6.26 30.86 5.82
N VAL A 35 5.28 30.43 6.62
CA VAL A 35 3.88 30.29 6.19
C VAL A 35 2.99 31.11 7.11
N VAL A 36 2.08 31.88 6.52
CA VAL A 36 1.00 32.57 7.23
C VAL A 36 -0.30 31.85 6.91
N LEU A 37 -0.92 31.26 7.92
CA LEU A 37 -2.11 30.42 7.78
C LEU A 37 -3.31 31.08 8.49
N PRO A 38 -4.27 31.63 7.73
CA PRO A 38 -5.52 32.12 8.30
C PRO A 38 -6.44 30.96 8.68
N VAL A 39 -6.93 30.95 9.93
CA VAL A 39 -7.85 29.97 10.49
C VAL A 39 -9.08 30.70 11.04
N VAL A 40 -10.17 30.71 10.27
CA VAL A 40 -11.39 31.46 10.59
C VAL A 40 -12.64 30.58 10.47
N ARG A 41 -13.67 30.88 11.26
CA ARG A 41 -14.90 30.07 11.28
C ARG A 41 -15.67 30.10 9.96
N SER A 42 -15.53 31.15 9.15
CA SER A 42 -16.22 31.25 7.84
C SER A 42 -15.90 30.09 6.89
N TYR A 43 -14.79 29.38 7.10
CA TYR A 43 -14.39 28.22 6.29
C TYR A 43 -14.53 26.89 7.05
N TYR A 44 -15.39 26.81 8.07
CA TYR A 44 -15.50 25.62 8.94
C TYR A 44 -15.63 24.32 8.15
N ARG A 45 -16.41 24.28 7.05
CA ARG A 45 -16.60 23.06 6.24
C ARG A 45 -15.28 22.46 5.73
N MET A 46 -14.26 23.30 5.50
CA MET A 46 -12.94 22.88 5.04
C MET A 46 -11.92 22.69 6.18
N LEU A 47 -12.22 23.13 7.41
CA LEU A 47 -11.34 22.98 8.57
C LEU A 47 -11.33 21.52 9.06
N ARG A 48 -10.61 20.67 8.35
CA ARG A 48 -10.38 19.26 8.71
C ARG A 48 -8.97 19.07 9.25
N ARG A 49 -8.78 18.10 10.13
CA ARG A 49 -7.47 17.79 10.73
C ARG A 49 -6.38 17.58 9.69
N ASN A 50 -6.69 16.86 8.60
CA ASN A 50 -5.75 16.57 7.52
C ASN A 50 -5.33 17.81 6.73
N LEU A 51 -6.26 18.75 6.53
CA LEU A 51 -5.96 19.98 5.82
C LEU A 51 -5.08 20.89 6.66
N LEU A 52 -5.37 21.00 7.97
CA LEU A 52 -4.53 21.72 8.92
C LEU A 52 -3.14 21.09 9.03
N TYR A 53 -3.05 19.77 9.15
CA TYR A 53 -1.77 19.04 9.15
C TYR A 53 -0.96 19.33 7.88
N THR A 54 -1.61 19.29 6.72
CA THR A 54 -0.95 19.62 5.45
C THR A 54 -0.44 21.05 5.44
N ALA A 55 -1.24 22.02 5.91
CA ALA A 55 -0.85 23.43 5.95
C ALA A 55 0.35 23.67 6.88
N ILE A 56 0.32 23.07 8.07
CA ILE A 56 1.40 23.17 9.07
C ILE A 56 2.71 22.61 8.49
N THR A 57 2.65 21.44 7.85
CA THR A 57 3.83 20.80 7.22
C THR A 57 4.30 21.49 5.93
N ARG A 58 3.71 22.63 5.51
CA ARG A 58 4.31 23.49 4.47
C ARG A 58 5.36 24.44 5.03
N SER A 59 5.37 24.70 6.33
CA SER A 59 6.34 25.60 6.98
C SER A 59 7.64 24.87 7.32
N LYS A 60 8.79 25.41 6.88
CA LYS A 60 10.12 24.90 7.24
C LYS A 60 10.68 25.49 8.52
N LYS A 61 10.55 26.80 8.71
CA LYS A 61 11.19 27.51 9.83
C LYS A 61 10.18 28.15 10.75
N PHE A 62 9.17 28.81 10.19
CA PHE A 62 8.23 29.60 10.99
C PHE A 62 6.81 29.55 10.44
N LEU A 63 5.85 29.30 11.34
CA LEU A 63 4.43 29.25 11.05
C LEU A 63 3.72 30.33 11.85
N ILE A 64 2.96 31.17 11.17
CA ILE A 64 2.09 32.18 11.77
C ILE A 64 0.65 31.70 11.59
N LEU A 65 -0.02 31.38 12.69
CA LEU A 65 -1.45 31.12 12.72
C LEU A 65 -2.18 32.42 13.07
N CYS A 66 -3.13 32.84 12.24
CA CYS A 66 -3.94 34.03 12.51
C CYS A 66 -5.43 33.74 12.36
N GLY A 67 -6.25 34.30 13.25
CA GLY A 67 -7.70 34.11 13.24
C GLY A 67 -8.22 33.69 14.61
N GLU A 68 -9.16 32.74 14.64
CA GLU A 68 -9.92 32.38 15.83
C GLU A 68 -9.42 31.06 16.43
N GLU A 69 -9.05 31.07 17.72
CA GLU A 69 -8.58 29.88 18.44
C GLU A 69 -9.62 28.73 18.40
N SER A 70 -10.89 29.06 18.63
CA SER A 70 -11.98 28.08 18.55
C SER A 70 -12.13 27.42 17.16
N ALA A 71 -11.77 28.10 16.06
CA ALA A 71 -11.80 27.53 14.72
C ALA A 71 -10.67 26.50 14.55
N LEU A 72 -9.50 26.78 15.12
CA LEU A 72 -8.39 25.84 15.18
C LEU A 72 -8.77 24.61 16.02
N GLU A 73 -9.30 24.82 17.22
CA GLU A 73 -9.77 23.72 18.07
C GLU A 73 -10.78 22.83 17.35
N TRP A 74 -11.77 23.44 16.68
CA TRP A 74 -12.77 22.72 15.93
C TRP A 74 -12.13 21.89 14.81
N GLY A 75 -11.21 22.49 14.04
CA GLY A 75 -10.55 21.79 12.94
C GLY A 75 -9.62 20.66 13.39
N VAL A 76 -8.99 20.78 14.57
CA VAL A 76 -8.17 19.71 15.16
C VAL A 76 -9.05 18.55 15.66
N LYS A 77 -10.17 18.86 16.31
CA LYS A 77 -11.15 17.87 16.79
C LYS A 77 -11.88 17.18 15.64
N ASN A 78 -12.08 17.87 14.53
CA ASN A 78 -12.77 17.36 13.35
C ASN A 78 -11.91 16.34 12.57
N ASN A 79 -12.02 15.08 13.00
CA ASN A 79 -11.40 13.93 12.37
C ASN A 79 -12.35 13.15 11.44
N GLU A 80 -13.49 13.75 11.08
CA GLU A 80 -14.35 13.22 10.03
C GLU A 80 -13.69 13.48 8.68
N ASP A 81 -12.65 12.71 8.38
CA ASP A 81 -12.44 12.34 6.99
C ASP A 81 -13.66 11.54 6.59
N SER A 82 -14.37 12.00 5.55
CA SER A 82 -15.43 11.19 4.94
C SER A 82 -14.84 9.81 4.70
N LEU A 83 -15.40 8.76 5.31
CA LEU A 83 -15.00 7.38 5.06
C LEU A 83 -14.93 7.20 3.56
N ARG A 84 -13.71 7.11 3.02
CA ARG A 84 -13.52 7.08 1.58
C ARG A 84 -14.12 5.77 1.08
N GLN A 85 -15.22 5.86 0.35
CA GLN A 85 -15.85 4.69 -0.24
C GLN A 85 -14.94 4.19 -1.37
N THR A 86 -14.12 3.18 -1.06
CA THR A 86 -13.21 2.54 -2.00
C THR A 86 -13.26 1.02 -1.83
N SER A 87 -13.31 0.29 -2.94
CA SER A 87 -13.26 -1.17 -2.93
C SER A 87 -11.84 -1.74 -2.96
N LEU A 88 -10.81 -0.88 -2.99
CA LEU A 88 -9.42 -1.33 -3.16
C LEU A 88 -8.99 -2.25 -2.01
N THR A 89 -9.27 -1.86 -0.76
CA THR A 89 -8.96 -2.67 0.42
C THR A 89 -9.63 -4.03 0.37
N MET A 90 -10.90 -4.07 -0.05
CA MET A 90 -11.64 -5.33 -0.20
C MET A 90 -10.97 -6.25 -1.23
N ARG A 91 -10.56 -5.69 -2.38
CA ARG A 91 -9.89 -6.46 -3.44
C ARG A 91 -8.53 -6.99 -3.00
N LEU A 92 -7.74 -6.20 -2.26
CA LEU A 92 -6.44 -6.65 -1.75
C LEU A 92 -6.58 -7.84 -0.79
N VAL A 93 -7.53 -7.76 0.15
CA VAL A 93 -7.80 -8.86 1.10
C VAL A 93 -8.28 -10.12 0.38
N GLN A 94 -9.16 -9.97 -0.62
CA GLN A 94 -9.62 -11.10 -1.43
C GLN A 94 -8.46 -11.75 -2.20
N THR A 95 -7.55 -10.96 -2.77
CA THR A 95 -6.39 -11.48 -3.48
C THR A 95 -5.44 -12.24 -2.56
N GLU A 96 -5.16 -11.72 -1.36
CA GLU A 96 -4.35 -12.43 -0.36
C GLU A 96 -4.98 -13.79 0.02
N GLN A 97 -6.29 -13.83 0.26
CA GLN A 97 -6.99 -15.08 0.58
C GLN A 97 -6.93 -16.12 -0.54
N ILE A 98 -7.04 -15.69 -1.79
CA ILE A 98 -6.92 -16.58 -2.96
C ILE A 98 -5.50 -17.13 -3.04
N MET A 99 -4.47 -16.29 -2.86
CA MET A 99 -3.07 -16.72 -2.88
C MET A 99 -2.76 -17.71 -1.77
N ASP A 100 -3.25 -17.48 -0.55
CA ASP A 100 -3.06 -18.40 0.58
C ASP A 100 -3.74 -19.75 0.31
N ALA A 101 -4.95 -19.75 -0.23
CA ALA A 101 -5.68 -20.97 -0.60
C ALA A 101 -4.97 -21.75 -1.72
N GLU A 102 -4.45 -21.06 -2.74
CA GLU A 102 -3.68 -21.67 -3.81
C GLU A 102 -2.35 -22.25 -3.29
N LEU A 103 -1.66 -21.56 -2.37
CA LEU A 103 -0.43 -22.02 -1.75
C LEU A 103 -0.67 -23.29 -0.91
N GLU A 104 -1.72 -23.33 -0.10
CA GLU A 104 -2.12 -24.51 0.67
C GLU A 104 -2.47 -25.69 -0.24
N ALA A 105 -3.21 -25.44 -1.32
CA ALA A 105 -3.57 -26.47 -2.30
C ALA A 105 -2.32 -27.06 -2.97
N LEU A 106 -1.36 -26.21 -3.34
CA LEU A 106 -0.09 -26.63 -3.92
C LEU A 106 0.76 -27.42 -2.92
N GLN A 107 0.86 -26.97 -1.67
CA GLN A 107 1.60 -27.70 -0.63
C GLN A 107 1.00 -29.08 -0.35
N LYS A 108 -0.34 -29.19 -0.36
CA LYS A 108 -1.05 -30.44 -0.17
C LYS A 108 -0.83 -31.41 -1.33
N SER A 109 -0.84 -30.91 -2.58
CA SER A 109 -0.56 -31.73 -3.76
C SER A 109 0.88 -32.25 -3.78
N PHE A 110 1.86 -31.41 -3.43
CA PHE A 110 3.25 -31.84 -3.27
C PHE A 110 3.38 -32.91 -2.18
N ARG A 111 2.80 -32.71 -0.99
CA ARG A 111 2.86 -33.69 0.11
C ARG A 111 2.26 -35.04 -0.29
N LEU A 112 1.14 -35.04 -1.01
CA LEU A 112 0.51 -36.27 -1.52
C LEU A 112 1.39 -36.98 -2.56
N ALA A 113 1.98 -36.23 -3.51
CA ALA A 113 2.88 -36.78 -4.51
C ALA A 113 4.16 -37.41 -3.92
N TYR A 114 4.74 -36.78 -2.89
CA TYR A 114 5.89 -37.34 -2.18
C TYR A 114 5.51 -38.61 -1.40
N MET A 115 4.34 -38.64 -0.74
CA MET A 115 3.89 -39.83 0.00
C MET A 115 3.58 -41.02 -0.92
N THR A 116 2.96 -40.79 -2.08
CA THR A 116 2.70 -41.85 -3.05
C THR A 116 4.00 -42.41 -3.65
N GLN A 117 4.98 -41.56 -3.96
CA GLN A 117 6.32 -42.03 -4.35
C GLN A 117 6.96 -42.89 -3.26
N ILE A 118 6.95 -42.47 -2.00
CA ILE A 118 7.53 -43.24 -0.90
C ILE A 118 6.83 -44.60 -0.72
N LEU A 119 5.50 -44.65 -0.82
CA LEU A 119 4.74 -45.91 -0.75
C LEU A 119 5.06 -46.82 -1.93
N ALA A 120 5.16 -46.29 -3.14
CA ALA A 120 5.55 -47.06 -4.33
C ALA A 120 6.99 -47.63 -4.21
N TRP A 121 7.92 -46.86 -3.63
CA TRP A 121 9.27 -47.34 -3.30
C TRP A 121 9.24 -48.45 -2.24
N ARG A 122 8.38 -48.32 -1.22
CA ARG A 122 8.23 -49.32 -0.17
C ARG A 122 7.65 -50.63 -0.69
N GLU A 123 6.65 -50.59 -1.57
CA GLU A 123 6.13 -51.78 -2.23
C GLU A 123 7.16 -52.44 -3.15
N SER A 124 7.91 -51.64 -3.92
CA SER A 124 8.99 -52.14 -4.78
C SER A 124 10.11 -52.81 -3.97
N LEU A 125 10.52 -52.23 -2.83
CA LEU A 125 11.49 -52.82 -1.92
C LEU A 125 10.96 -54.11 -1.26
N HIS A 126 9.67 -54.15 -0.90
CA HIS A 126 9.05 -55.35 -0.35
C HIS A 126 9.00 -56.48 -1.38
N LEU A 127 8.69 -56.18 -2.65
CA LEU A 127 8.76 -57.14 -3.75
C LEU A 127 10.18 -57.68 -3.97
N ILE A 128 11.20 -56.81 -3.96
CA ILE A 128 12.61 -57.21 -4.07
C ILE A 128 13.03 -58.12 -2.91
N LEU A 129 12.67 -57.78 -1.66
CA LEU A 129 12.93 -58.61 -0.48
C LEU A 129 12.18 -59.95 -0.53
N CYS A 130 10.95 -59.97 -1.04
CA CYS A 130 10.14 -61.17 -1.15
C CYS A 130 10.65 -62.11 -2.26
N MET A 131 11.20 -61.56 -3.36
CA MET A 131 11.87 -62.33 -4.40
C MET A 131 13.20 -62.93 -3.93
N SER A 132 13.94 -62.24 -3.05
CA SER A 132 15.18 -62.76 -2.46
C SER A 132 14.96 -63.96 -1.53
N ARG A 133 13.78 -64.11 -0.91
CA ARG A 133 13.41 -65.30 -0.10
C ARG A 133 12.91 -66.50 -0.92
N ARG A 134 12.84 -66.40 -2.25
CA ARG A 134 12.31 -67.46 -3.14
C ARG A 134 13.35 -68.13 -4.03
N LEU A 135 14.64 -67.90 -3.82
CA LEU A 135 15.71 -68.59 -4.54
C LEU A 135 16.25 -69.78 -3.72
N PRO A 136 15.89 -71.04 -4.04
CA PRO A 136 16.58 -72.21 -3.51
C PRO A 136 17.92 -72.38 -4.24
N TYR A 137 19.02 -72.14 -3.52
CA TYR A 137 20.32 -72.69 -3.91
C TYR A 137 20.32 -74.21 -3.67
N GLY A 138 20.45 -74.99 -4.74
CA GLY A 138 21.24 -76.22 -4.75
C GLY A 138 20.50 -77.55 -4.59
N SER A 139 20.25 -78.23 -5.71
CA SER A 139 20.47 -79.68 -5.83
C SER A 139 20.45 -80.12 -7.30
N LEU A 140 21.62 -80.25 -7.92
CA LEU A 140 21.97 -81.35 -8.83
C LEU A 140 23.48 -81.31 -9.12
N LEU A 141 24.18 -82.12 -8.31
CA LEU A 141 25.36 -82.86 -8.74
C LEU A 141 24.87 -83.93 -9.73
N VAL A 142 25.46 -83.91 -10.94
CA VAL A 142 25.74 -84.95 -11.95
C VAL A 142 25.69 -84.29 -13.32
#